data_AF-A0A257V8E2-F1
#
_entry.id   AF-A0A257V8E2-F1
#
_cell.length_a   1.000
_cell.length_b   1.000
_cell.length_c   1.000
_cell.angle_alpha   90.00
_cell.angle_beta   90.00
_cell.angle_gamma   90.00
#
_symmetry.space_group_name_H-M   'P 1'
#
loop_
_entity.id
_entity.type
_entity.pdbx_description
1 polymer ?
#
loop_
_entity_poly.entity_id
_entity_poly.type
_entity_poly.pdbx_seq_one_letter_code
_entity_poly.pdbx_strand_id
1 'polypeptide(L)'
;MHPRGDELLALRDGQPAPEVESHVASCPECTAELRRLTRTAKALRDLPPARPPFDAWPSLKSQLQEPAWSVQAGAAWAALLLVLLSGSFIILSRHAPPMEDPAVIREQESVKEKIEPLKAQSRTLEGALSAYRSRSQVLSGRTAGTIAYLEDGLAIVDLQLSLLQTQDTEPEKLLRLWQERVKLLNALVELNATRGAVTPI
;
A
#
# COMPACT_ATOMS: atom_id res chain seq x y z
N MET A 1 -36.54 2.83 18.35
CA MET A 1 -35.75 3.06 17.13
C MET A 1 -34.99 1.78 16.84
N HIS A 2 -35.07 1.25 15.61
CA HIS A 2 -34.39 -0.01 15.26
C HIS A 2 -32.90 0.25 14.96
N PRO A 3 -32.00 -0.72 15.23
CA PRO A 3 -30.61 -0.63 14.86
C PRO A 3 -30.45 -0.56 13.34
N ARG A 4 -29.40 0.12 12.89
CA ARG A 4 -29.03 0.18 11.48
C ARG A 4 -28.45 -1.16 11.02
N GLY A 5 -28.44 -1.40 9.72
CA GLY A 5 -28.01 -2.67 9.15
C GLY A 5 -26.55 -3.01 9.48
N ASP A 6 -25.67 -2.02 9.52
CA ASP A 6 -24.27 -2.13 9.94
C ASP A 6 -24.13 -2.53 11.41
N GLU A 7 -24.97 -1.98 12.30
CA GLU A 7 -25.00 -2.33 13.72
C GLU A 7 -25.45 -3.79 13.95
N LEU A 8 -26.44 -4.28 13.18
CA LEU A 8 -26.84 -5.69 13.21
C LEU A 8 -25.76 -6.64 12.66
N LEU A 9 -25.03 -6.21 11.62
CA LEU A 9 -23.90 -6.96 11.09
C LEU A 9 -22.74 -7.03 12.10
N ALA A 10 -22.44 -5.92 12.77
CA ALA A 10 -21.43 -5.88 13.83
C ALA A 10 -21.79 -6.83 15.00
N LEU A 11 -23.06 -6.84 15.42
CA LEU A 11 -23.55 -7.79 16.43
C LEU A 11 -23.39 -9.26 15.97
N ARG A 12 -23.77 -9.60 14.73
CA ARG A 12 -23.58 -10.94 14.15
C ARG A 12 -22.11 -11.38 14.14
N ASP A 13 -21.22 -10.45 13.85
CA ASP A 13 -19.79 -10.71 13.69
C ASP A 13 -19.01 -10.66 15.03
N GLY A 14 -19.73 -10.65 16.17
CA GLY A 14 -19.13 -10.72 17.51
C GLY A 14 -18.61 -9.38 18.03
N GLN A 15 -19.20 -8.27 17.59
CA GLN A 15 -18.85 -6.92 17.99
C GLN A 15 -20.10 -6.19 18.53
N PRO A 16 -20.70 -6.65 19.64
CA PRO A 16 -21.94 -6.10 20.17
C PRO A 16 -21.73 -4.69 20.73
N ALA A 17 -22.62 -3.76 20.36
CA ALA A 17 -22.88 -2.57 21.16
C ALA A 17 -23.96 -2.93 22.20
N PRO A 18 -23.79 -2.62 23.50
CA PRO A 18 -24.71 -3.06 24.56
C PRO A 18 -26.17 -2.63 24.34
N GLU A 19 -26.36 -1.44 23.78
CA GLU A 19 -27.67 -0.88 23.44
C GLU A 19 -28.37 -1.64 22.30
N VAL A 20 -27.59 -2.09 21.32
CA VAL A 20 -28.07 -2.87 20.18
C VAL A 20 -28.42 -4.29 20.62
N GLU A 21 -27.58 -4.91 21.46
CA GLU A 21 -27.81 -6.26 21.99
C GLU A 21 -29.09 -6.31 22.84
N SER A 22 -29.27 -5.37 23.76
CA SER A 22 -30.47 -5.27 24.61
C SER A 22 -31.74 -4.97 23.79
N HIS A 23 -31.64 -4.13 22.76
CA HIS A 23 -32.76 -3.89 21.84
C HIS A 23 -33.11 -5.14 21.04
N VAL A 24 -32.12 -5.83 20.46
CA VAL A 24 -32.34 -7.04 19.67
C VAL A 24 -32.98 -8.12 20.52
N ALA A 25 -32.55 -8.30 21.77
CA ALA A 25 -33.13 -9.26 22.71
C ALA A 25 -34.61 -8.99 23.04
N SER A 26 -35.06 -7.74 22.96
CA SER A 26 -36.43 -7.32 23.28
C SER A 26 -37.32 -7.07 22.05
N CYS A 27 -36.75 -6.99 20.85
CA CYS A 27 -37.47 -6.70 19.60
C CYS A 27 -37.54 -7.93 18.68
N PRO A 28 -38.75 -8.49 18.43
CA PRO A 28 -38.93 -9.66 17.55
C PRO A 28 -38.48 -9.43 16.10
N GLU A 29 -38.67 -8.23 15.58
CA GLU A 29 -38.29 -7.87 14.21
C GLU A 29 -36.76 -7.86 14.04
N CYS A 30 -36.04 -7.20 14.95
CA CYS A 30 -34.58 -7.19 14.92
C CYS A 30 -33.98 -8.58 15.16
N THR A 31 -34.61 -9.40 16.02
CA THR A 31 -34.23 -10.80 16.20
C THR A 31 -34.45 -11.62 14.92
N ALA A 32 -35.53 -11.37 14.18
CA ALA A 32 -35.78 -12.03 12.90
C ALA A 32 -34.75 -11.63 11.84
N GLU A 33 -34.39 -10.35 11.75
CA GLU A 33 -33.38 -9.88 10.81
C GLU A 33 -31.99 -10.42 11.14
N LEU A 34 -31.58 -10.42 12.42
CA LEU A 34 -30.32 -11.04 12.83
C LEU A 34 -30.26 -12.54 12.45
N ARG A 35 -31.36 -13.29 12.68
CA ARG A 35 -31.47 -14.69 12.24
C ARG A 35 -31.38 -14.85 10.72
N ARG A 36 -31.96 -13.94 9.95
CA ARG A 36 -31.83 -13.92 8.48
C ARG A 36 -30.37 -13.72 8.08
N LEU A 37 -29.69 -12.72 8.63
CA LEU A 37 -28.27 -12.43 8.36
C LEU A 37 -27.36 -13.60 8.73
N THR A 38 -27.59 -14.24 9.88
CA THR A 38 -26.82 -15.42 10.33
C THR A 38 -27.02 -16.61 9.41
N ARG A 39 -28.25 -16.87 8.94
CA ARG A 39 -28.53 -17.93 7.96
C ARG A 39 -27.83 -17.69 6.63
N THR A 40 -27.87 -16.46 6.11
CA THR A 40 -27.16 -16.10 4.88
C THR A 40 -25.66 -16.29 5.02
N ALA A 41 -25.07 -15.81 6.12
CA ALA A 41 -23.63 -15.98 6.39
C ALA A 41 -23.23 -17.46 6.53
N LYS A 42 -24.11 -18.30 7.09
CA LYS A 42 -23.89 -19.75 7.13
C LYS A 42 -23.97 -20.35 5.72
N ALA A 43 -25.00 -20.03 4.95
CA ALA A 43 -25.16 -20.55 3.59
C ALA A 43 -23.97 -20.18 2.67
N LEU A 44 -23.43 -18.97 2.81
CA LEU A 44 -22.23 -18.55 2.08
C LEU A 44 -20.97 -19.32 2.50
N ARG A 45 -20.83 -19.63 3.79
CA ARG A 45 -19.70 -20.44 4.31
C ARG A 45 -19.80 -21.90 3.93
N ASP A 46 -21.01 -22.41 3.82
CA ASP A 46 -21.30 -23.80 3.44
C ASP A 46 -21.21 -24.01 1.91
N LEU A 47 -20.89 -22.96 1.13
CA LEU A 47 -20.61 -23.11 -0.29
C LEU A 47 -19.42 -24.05 -0.49
N PRO A 48 -19.50 -24.96 -1.48
CA PRO A 48 -18.36 -25.83 -1.79
C PRO A 48 -17.16 -24.96 -2.14
N PRO A 49 -15.94 -25.33 -1.69
CA PRO A 49 -14.75 -24.57 -2.02
C PRO A 49 -14.59 -24.53 -3.53
N ALA A 50 -14.62 -23.32 -4.10
CA ALA A 50 -14.33 -23.14 -5.51
C ALA A 50 -12.87 -23.50 -5.75
N ARG A 51 -12.63 -24.52 -6.57
CA ARG A 51 -11.27 -24.84 -7.01
C ARG A 51 -10.95 -23.85 -8.13
N PRO A 52 -10.00 -22.91 -7.95
CA PRO A 52 -9.60 -22.04 -9.03
C PRO A 52 -9.05 -22.88 -10.19
N PRO A 53 -9.27 -22.47 -11.45
CA PRO A 53 -8.65 -23.15 -12.58
C PRO A 53 -7.14 -23.12 -12.42
N PHE A 54 -6.46 -24.23 -12.75
CA PHE A 54 -5.02 -24.39 -12.58
C PHE A 54 -4.21 -23.33 -13.34
N ASP A 55 -4.78 -22.81 -14.42
CA ASP A 55 -4.24 -21.79 -15.33
C ASP A 55 -4.81 -20.37 -15.09
N ALA A 56 -5.54 -20.15 -13.99
CA ALA A 56 -6.04 -18.82 -13.64
C ALA A 56 -4.91 -17.78 -13.49
N TRP A 57 -3.76 -18.22 -12.97
CA TRP A 57 -2.63 -17.35 -12.67
C TRP A 57 -1.92 -16.82 -13.93
N PRO A 58 -1.58 -17.64 -14.94
CA PRO A 58 -1.13 -17.14 -16.25
C PRO A 58 -2.05 -16.11 -16.90
N SER A 59 -3.37 -16.35 -16.90
CA SER A 59 -4.36 -15.42 -17.47
C SER A 59 -4.43 -14.09 -16.71
N LEU A 60 -4.33 -14.14 -15.38
CA LEU A 60 -4.25 -12.95 -14.55
C LEU A 60 -2.96 -12.18 -14.82
N LYS A 61 -1.84 -12.90 -14.93
CA LYS A 61 -0.52 -12.32 -15.23
C LYS A 61 -0.52 -11.62 -16.60
N SER A 62 -1.15 -12.19 -17.63
CA SER A 62 -1.25 -11.53 -18.93
C SER A 62 -2.16 -10.30 -18.92
N GLN A 63 -3.18 -10.24 -18.07
CA GLN A 63 -4.03 -9.05 -17.92
C GLN A 63 -3.33 -7.94 -17.13
N LEU A 64 -2.45 -8.30 -16.19
CA LEU A 64 -1.59 -7.36 -15.47
C LEU A 64 -0.35 -6.95 -16.28
N GLN A 65 0.06 -7.78 -17.24
CA GLN A 65 1.06 -7.48 -18.26
C GLN A 65 0.40 -6.89 -19.50
N GLU A 66 -0.17 -5.70 -19.37
CA GLU A 66 -0.32 -4.78 -20.52
C GLU A 66 0.98 -3.97 -20.65
N PRO A 67 1.98 -4.38 -21.44
CA PRO A 67 3.02 -3.46 -21.87
C PRO A 67 2.54 -2.73 -23.11
N ALA A 68 2.22 -1.43 -23.00
CA ALA A 68 2.03 -0.60 -24.18
C ALA A 68 2.47 0.86 -24.00
N TRP A 69 3.60 1.08 -23.33
CA TRP A 69 4.51 2.11 -23.86
C TRP A 69 5.31 1.40 -24.97
N SER A 70 4.83 1.59 -26.20
CA SER A 70 5.38 0.98 -27.40
C SER A 70 6.84 1.38 -27.58
N VAL A 71 7.74 0.43 -27.28
CA VAL A 71 9.19 0.54 -27.53
C VAL A 71 9.52 0.65 -29.04
N GLN A 72 8.51 0.71 -29.91
CA GLN A 72 8.67 0.96 -31.35
C GLN A 72 8.84 2.45 -31.72
N ALA A 73 8.73 3.39 -30.76
CA ALA A 73 9.10 4.78 -30.99
C ALA A 73 10.64 5.02 -31.03
N GLY A 74 11.46 3.98 -30.79
CA GLY A 74 12.92 4.09 -30.74
C GLY A 74 13.65 4.08 -32.08
N ALA A 75 13.03 3.59 -33.16
CA ALA A 75 13.72 3.43 -34.46
C ALA A 75 13.72 4.71 -35.32
N ALA A 76 12.84 5.68 -35.06
CA ALA A 76 12.82 6.96 -35.77
C ALA A 76 13.86 7.98 -35.24
N TRP A 77 14.43 7.76 -34.06
CA TRP A 77 15.43 8.66 -33.46
C TRP A 77 16.89 8.28 -33.74
N ALA A 78 17.15 7.13 -34.38
CA ALA A 78 18.51 6.69 -34.68
C ALA A 78 19.15 7.47 -35.85
N ALA A 79 18.36 8.04 -36.76
CA ALA A 79 18.88 8.80 -37.90
C ALA A 79 19.25 10.27 -37.55
N LEU A 80 18.77 10.81 -36.41
CA LEU A 80 19.10 12.17 -35.97
C LEU A 80 20.38 12.24 -35.09
N LEU A 81 20.83 11.10 -34.54
CA LEU A 81 21.96 11.04 -33.62
C LEU A 81 23.34 11.17 -34.28
N LEU A 82 23.46 10.91 -35.60
CA LEU A 82 24.75 11.03 -36.30
C LEU A 82 25.11 12.45 -36.75
N VAL A 83 24.12 13.35 -36.90
CA VAL A 83 24.38 14.77 -37.21
C VAL A 83 24.66 15.59 -35.95
N LEU A 84 24.19 15.14 -34.77
CA LEU A 84 24.41 15.83 -33.49
C LEU A 84 25.78 15.56 -32.84
N LEU A 85 26.45 14.46 -33.18
CA LEU A 85 27.75 14.12 -32.60
C LEU A 85 28.91 15.03 -33.06
N SER A 86 28.85 15.60 -34.27
CA SER A 86 29.85 16.56 -34.75
C SER A 86 29.58 18.01 -34.30
N GLY A 87 28.33 18.37 -33.99
CA GLY A 87 27.96 19.66 -33.42
C GLY A 87 28.16 19.76 -31.90
N SER A 88 27.97 18.65 -31.17
CA SER A 88 28.03 18.62 -29.71
C SER A 88 29.44 18.91 -29.14
N PHE A 89 30.51 18.48 -29.83
CA PHE A 89 31.88 18.70 -29.35
C PHE A 89 32.29 20.19 -29.31
N ILE A 90 31.72 21.02 -30.19
CA ILE A 90 32.00 22.48 -30.24
C ILE A 90 31.14 23.24 -29.21
N ILE A 91 29.99 22.71 -28.81
CA ILE A 91 29.09 23.33 -27.82
C ILE A 91 29.49 22.95 -26.38
N LEU A 92 29.99 21.72 -26.16
CA LEU A 92 30.40 21.21 -24.83
C LEU A 92 31.68 21.85 -24.29
N SER A 93 32.52 22.43 -25.16
CA SER A 93 33.74 23.16 -24.76
C SER A 93 33.49 24.63 -24.45
N ARG A 94 32.28 25.16 -24.73
CA ARG A 94 31.89 26.55 -24.44
C ARG A 94 30.85 26.72 -23.33
N HIS A 95 30.20 25.64 -22.91
CA HIS A 95 29.35 25.66 -21.72
C HIS A 95 30.20 25.22 -20.53
N ALA A 96 30.82 26.20 -19.85
CA ALA A 96 31.08 26.01 -18.43
C ALA A 96 29.75 25.58 -17.79
N PRO A 97 29.70 24.48 -17.01
CA PRO A 97 28.49 24.15 -16.29
C PRO A 97 28.08 25.41 -15.50
N PRO A 98 26.79 25.80 -15.50
CA PRO A 98 26.36 26.84 -14.57
C PRO A 98 26.83 26.37 -13.20
N MET A 99 27.67 27.18 -12.54
CA MET A 99 28.08 26.88 -11.17
C MET A 99 26.78 26.84 -10.36
N GLU A 100 26.34 25.63 -10.03
CA GLU A 100 25.23 25.43 -9.10
C GLU A 100 25.59 26.20 -7.82
N ASP A 101 24.68 27.05 -7.39
CA ASP A 101 24.91 27.91 -6.24
C ASP A 101 25.32 27.03 -5.05
N PRO A 102 26.50 27.25 -4.44
CA PRO A 102 26.94 26.45 -3.31
C PRO A 102 25.94 26.43 -2.13
N ALA A 103 25.05 27.42 -2.05
CA ALA A 103 23.94 27.40 -1.10
C ALA A 103 22.91 26.30 -1.42
N VAL A 104 22.56 26.12 -2.70
CA VAL A 104 21.59 25.09 -3.16
C VAL A 104 22.18 23.70 -2.97
N ILE A 105 23.46 23.50 -3.29
CA ILE A 105 24.15 22.21 -3.07
C ILE A 105 24.13 21.83 -1.59
N ARG A 106 24.48 22.78 -0.70
CA ARG A 106 24.47 22.56 0.75
C ARG A 106 23.07 22.26 1.28
N GLU A 107 22.05 22.92 0.77
CA GLU A 107 20.66 22.66 1.15
C GLU A 107 20.21 21.25 0.74
N GLN A 108 20.47 20.85 -0.50
CA GLN A 108 20.17 19.51 -0.99
C GLN A 108 20.91 18.41 -0.20
N GLU A 109 22.18 18.64 0.14
CA GLU A 109 22.97 17.72 0.95
C GLU A 109 22.37 17.57 2.36
N SER A 110 21.91 18.67 2.97
CA SER A 110 21.23 18.64 4.28
C SER A 110 19.91 17.85 4.26
N VAL A 111 19.18 17.88 3.14
CA VAL A 111 17.95 17.11 2.98
C VAL A 111 18.27 15.62 2.76
N LYS A 112 19.29 15.31 1.95
CA LYS A 112 19.78 13.94 1.75
C LYS A 112 20.24 13.31 3.07
N GLU A 113 20.91 14.08 3.93
CA GLU A 113 21.29 13.64 5.28
C GLU A 113 20.08 13.25 6.15
N LYS A 114 18.97 13.99 6.05
CA LYS A 114 17.71 13.67 6.77
C LYS A 114 17.00 12.43 6.23
N ILE A 115 17.24 12.06 4.97
CA ILE A 115 16.59 10.90 4.33
C ILE A 115 17.23 9.58 4.77
N GLU A 116 18.55 9.53 4.96
CA GLU A 116 19.25 8.31 5.36
C GLU A 116 18.73 7.64 6.66
N PRO A 117 18.46 8.37 7.76
CA PRO A 117 17.88 7.74 8.95
C PRO A 117 16.46 7.19 8.69
N LEU A 118 15.66 7.81 7.82
CA LEU A 118 14.33 7.32 7.47
C LEU A 118 14.41 6.02 6.66
N LYS A 119 15.36 5.92 5.72
CA LYS A 119 15.64 4.67 5.00
C LYS A 119 16.02 3.55 5.95
N ALA A 120 16.93 3.82 6.88
CA ALA A 120 17.36 2.87 7.90
C ALA A 120 16.19 2.43 8.78
N GLN A 121 15.39 3.37 9.29
CA GLN A 121 14.20 3.07 10.09
C GLN A 121 13.20 2.20 9.33
N SER A 122 12.93 2.50 8.06
CA SER A 122 11.97 1.72 7.28
C SER A 122 12.44 0.28 7.05
N ARG A 123 13.74 0.05 6.82
CA ARG A 123 14.33 -1.31 6.76
C ARG A 123 14.14 -2.08 8.07
N THR A 124 14.31 -1.42 9.21
CA THR A 124 14.08 -2.02 10.54
C THR A 124 12.61 -2.42 10.70
N LEU A 125 11.67 -1.55 10.31
CA LEU A 125 10.23 -1.81 10.43
C LEU A 125 9.79 -2.97 9.51
N GLU A 126 10.30 -3.04 8.28
CA GLU A 126 10.06 -4.18 7.39
C GLU A 126 10.54 -5.50 7.98
N GLY A 127 11.73 -5.50 8.60
CA GLY A 127 12.26 -6.65 9.32
C GLY A 127 11.32 -7.12 10.43
N ALA A 128 10.80 -6.18 11.23
CA ALA A 128 9.83 -6.48 12.27
C ALA A 128 8.51 -7.05 11.69
N LEU A 129 8.02 -6.47 10.60
CA LEU A 129 6.79 -6.90 9.93
C LEU A 129 6.90 -8.31 9.34
N SER A 130 8.06 -8.65 8.78
CA SER A 130 8.37 -9.98 8.26
C SER A 130 8.26 -11.06 9.35
N ALA A 131 8.71 -10.75 10.57
CA ALA A 131 8.60 -11.66 11.71
C ALA A 131 7.14 -11.89 12.20
N TYR A 132 6.21 -10.99 11.87
CA TYR A 132 4.79 -11.18 12.14
C TYR A 132 4.08 -11.94 11.02
N ARG A 133 4.41 -11.68 9.75
CA ARG A 133 3.82 -12.38 8.59
C ARG A 133 4.11 -13.89 8.60
N SER A 134 5.25 -14.31 9.13
CA SER A 134 5.58 -15.73 9.26
C SER A 134 4.71 -16.49 10.26
N ARG A 135 4.04 -15.80 11.19
CA ARG A 135 3.06 -16.39 12.11
C ARG A 135 1.68 -16.34 11.48
N SER A 136 1.32 -17.42 10.77
CA SER A 136 -0.02 -17.60 10.18
C SER A 136 -1.10 -17.62 11.27
N GLN A 137 -1.96 -16.59 11.30
CA GLN A 137 -3.11 -16.49 12.21
C GLN A 137 -4.36 -16.08 11.43
N VAL A 138 -5.52 -16.62 11.83
CA VAL A 138 -6.83 -16.27 11.26
C VAL A 138 -7.16 -14.82 11.64
N LEU A 139 -7.48 -13.99 10.65
CA LEU A 139 -7.77 -12.56 10.80
C LEU A 139 -9.28 -12.30 10.87
N SER A 140 -9.68 -11.34 11.72
CA SER A 140 -11.03 -10.75 11.61
C SER A 140 -11.14 -9.94 10.31
N GLY A 141 -12.33 -9.91 9.69
CA GLY A 141 -12.54 -9.17 8.44
C GLY A 141 -12.23 -7.68 8.56
N ARG A 142 -12.54 -7.06 9.71
CA ARG A 142 -12.20 -5.66 9.99
C ARG A 142 -10.69 -5.43 10.03
N THR A 143 -9.96 -6.26 10.76
CA THR A 143 -8.49 -6.15 10.84
C THR A 143 -7.84 -6.38 9.47
N ALA A 144 -8.32 -7.37 8.71
CA ALA A 144 -7.85 -7.61 7.35
C ALA A 144 -8.07 -6.38 6.45
N GLY A 145 -9.23 -5.72 6.57
CA GLY A 145 -9.52 -4.48 5.83
C GLY A 145 -8.59 -3.33 6.21
N THR A 146 -8.30 -3.13 7.50
CA THR A 146 -7.34 -2.09 7.93
C THR A 146 -5.92 -2.38 7.44
N ILE A 147 -5.48 -3.64 7.47
CA ILE A 147 -4.16 -4.03 6.94
C ILE A 147 -4.09 -3.73 5.44
N ALA A 148 -5.09 -4.16 4.66
CA ALA A 148 -5.14 -3.92 3.22
C ALA A 148 -5.09 -2.42 2.89
N TYR A 149 -5.88 -1.60 3.59
CA TYR A 149 -5.87 -0.14 3.41
C TYR A 149 -4.48 0.49 3.63
N LEU A 150 -3.76 0.04 4.66
CA LEU A 150 -2.41 0.53 4.94
C LEU A 150 -1.38 0.03 3.92
N GLU A 151 -1.50 -1.21 3.47
CA GLU A 151 -0.64 -1.79 2.43
C GLU A 151 -0.85 -1.12 1.06
N ASP A 152 -2.09 -0.78 0.70
CA ASP A 152 -2.40 -0.02 -0.51
C ASP A 152 -1.77 1.38 -0.46
N GLY A 153 -1.88 2.07 0.68
CA GLY A 153 -1.21 3.35 0.89
C GLY A 153 0.31 3.26 0.76
N LEU A 154 0.90 2.19 1.32
CA LEU A 154 2.34 1.94 1.22
C LEU A 154 2.77 1.69 -0.22
N ALA A 155 2.00 0.94 -1.00
CA ALA A 155 2.27 0.66 -2.41
C ALA A 155 2.28 1.95 -3.26
N ILE A 156 1.37 2.89 -2.98
CA ILE A 156 1.35 4.19 -3.67
C ILE A 156 2.60 5.01 -3.34
N VAL A 157 2.99 5.06 -2.06
CA VAL A 157 4.21 5.79 -1.63
C VAL A 157 5.46 5.17 -2.25
N ASP A 158 5.56 3.84 -2.25
CA ASP A 158 6.70 3.12 -2.85
C ASP A 158 6.79 3.35 -4.36
N LEU A 159 5.65 3.41 -5.07
CA LEU A 159 5.61 3.80 -6.47
C LEU A 159 6.12 5.22 -6.68
N GLN A 160 5.65 6.20 -5.88
CA GLN A 160 6.10 7.58 -6.00
C GLN A 160 7.59 7.74 -5.69
N LEU A 161 8.09 7.04 -4.67
CA LEU A 161 9.52 6.98 -4.35
C LEU A 161 10.33 6.42 -5.52
N SER A 162 9.86 5.36 -6.17
CA SER A 162 10.55 4.77 -7.32
C SER A 162 10.64 5.74 -8.51
N LEU A 163 9.59 6.52 -8.77
CA LEU A 163 9.57 7.52 -9.83
C LEU A 163 10.51 8.69 -9.52
N LEU A 164 10.49 9.22 -8.29
CA LEU A 164 11.27 10.38 -7.89
C LEU A 164 12.77 10.09 -7.71
N GLN A 165 13.14 8.87 -7.31
CA GLN A 165 14.54 8.47 -7.21
C GLN A 165 15.28 8.55 -8.56
N THR A 166 14.56 8.45 -9.68
CA THR A 166 15.17 8.55 -11.01
C THR A 166 15.39 9.98 -11.50
N GLN A 167 14.75 10.97 -10.87
CA GLN A 167 14.72 12.35 -11.37
C GLN A 167 15.59 13.33 -10.56
N ASP A 168 16.08 12.97 -9.37
CA ASP A 168 16.98 13.73 -8.45
C ASP A 168 16.70 15.25 -8.30
N THR A 169 15.50 15.72 -8.65
CA THR A 169 15.17 17.16 -8.80
C THR A 169 14.28 17.70 -7.68
N GLU A 170 13.63 16.84 -6.88
CA GLU A 170 12.69 17.25 -5.82
C GLU A 170 13.05 16.64 -4.43
N PRO A 171 14.13 17.11 -3.79
CA PRO A 171 14.64 16.53 -2.54
C PRO A 171 13.66 16.66 -1.36
N GLU A 172 12.93 17.76 -1.24
CA GLU A 172 11.95 17.95 -0.16
C GLU A 172 10.74 17.01 -0.26
N LYS A 173 10.29 16.75 -1.49
CA LYS A 173 9.21 15.79 -1.74
C LYS A 173 9.67 14.38 -1.43
N LEU A 174 10.90 14.04 -1.80
CA LEU A 174 11.51 12.77 -1.48
C LEU A 174 11.60 12.56 0.05
N LEU A 175 12.00 13.59 0.80
CA LEU A 175 11.97 13.57 2.27
C LEU A 175 10.56 13.29 2.82
N ARG A 176 9.53 14.00 2.33
CA ARG A 176 8.13 13.80 2.77
C ARG A 176 7.63 12.38 2.52
N LEU A 177 7.92 11.81 1.35
CA LEU A 177 7.54 10.44 1.03
C LEU A 177 8.22 9.40 1.93
N TRP A 178 9.50 9.61 2.27
CA TRP A 178 10.18 8.74 3.24
C TRP A 178 9.57 8.82 4.63
N GLN A 179 9.15 10.01 5.08
CA GLN A 179 8.44 10.18 6.35
C GLN A 179 7.08 9.47 6.33
N GLU A 180 6.34 9.59 5.23
CA GLU A 180 5.03 8.95 5.07
C GLU A 180 5.15 7.42 5.03
N ARG A 181 6.15 6.90 4.32
CA ARG A 181 6.47 5.47 4.29
C ARG A 181 6.70 4.90 5.70
N VAL A 182 7.54 5.58 6.48
CA VAL A 182 7.83 5.21 7.87
C VAL A 182 6.56 5.26 8.73
N LYS A 183 5.71 6.28 8.56
CA LYS A 183 4.43 6.40 9.28
C LYS A 183 3.51 5.21 9.00
N LEU A 184 3.36 4.82 7.74
CA LEU A 184 2.53 3.68 7.34
C LEU A 184 3.07 2.35 7.87
N LEU A 185 4.39 2.14 7.78
CA LEU A 185 5.04 0.95 8.33
C LEU A 185 4.90 0.86 9.86
N ASN A 186 5.04 1.97 10.58
CA ASN A 186 4.80 2.01 12.02
C ASN A 186 3.36 1.59 12.37
N ALA A 187 2.36 2.13 11.66
CA ALA A 187 0.96 1.75 11.87
C ALA A 187 0.72 0.26 11.64
N LEU A 188 1.33 -0.31 10.59
CA LEU A 188 1.25 -1.75 10.33
C LEU A 188 1.92 -2.58 11.44
N VAL A 189 3.10 -2.17 11.91
CA VAL A 189 3.82 -2.86 12.99
C VAL A 189 3.02 -2.81 14.29
N GLU A 190 2.48 -1.65 14.65
CA GLU A 190 1.66 -1.45 15.86
C GLU A 190 0.38 -2.31 15.82
N LEU A 191 -0.31 -2.35 14.68
CA LEU A 191 -1.48 -3.19 14.49
C LEU A 191 -1.15 -4.69 14.62
N ASN A 192 0.00 -5.13 14.10
CA ASN A 192 0.43 -6.52 14.23
C ASN A 192 0.92 -6.86 15.65
N ALA A 193 1.54 -5.91 16.36
CA ALA A 193 1.99 -6.06 17.73
C ALA A 193 0.81 -6.17 18.71
N THR A 194 -0.18 -5.29 18.58
CA THR A 194 -1.41 -5.33 19.40
C THR A 194 -2.17 -6.64 19.19
N ARG A 195 -2.26 -7.14 17.94
CA ARG A 195 -2.80 -8.47 17.65
C ARG A 195 -2.03 -9.60 18.35
N GLY A 196 -0.69 -9.53 18.33
CA GLY A 196 0.17 -10.56 18.94
C GLY A 196 0.11 -10.60 20.47
N ALA A 197 -0.23 -9.49 21.12
CA ALA A 197 -0.39 -9.41 22.58
C ALA A 197 -1.73 -9.95 23.09
N VAL A 198 -2.76 -9.97 22.24
CA VAL A 198 -4.07 -10.55 22.57
C VAL A 198 -4.01 -12.06 22.36
N THR A 199 -3.59 -12.79 23.39
CA THR A 199 -3.76 -14.26 23.45
C THR A 199 -5.25 -14.61 23.48
N PRO A 200 -5.73 -15.54 22.63
CA PRO A 200 -7.10 -16.03 22.75
C PRO A 200 -7.23 -16.84 24.06
N ILE A 201 -8.27 -16.50 24.84
CA ILE A 201 -8.73 -17.27 26.00
C ILE A 201 -9.64 -18.39 25.51
#